data_AF-A0A2X1R8J3-F1
#
_entry.id   AF-A0A2X1R8J3-F1
#
_cell.length_a   1.000
_cell.length_b   1.000
_cell.length_c   1.000
_cell.angle_alpha   90.00
_cell.angle_beta   90.00
_cell.angle_gamma   90.00
#
_symmetry.space_group_name_H-M   'P 1'
#
loop_
_entity.id
_entity.type
_entity.pdbx_description
1 polymer ?
#
loop_
_entity_poly.entity_id
_entity_poly.type
_entity_poly.pdbx_seq_one_letter_code
_entity_poly.pdbx_strand_id
1 'polypeptide(L)'
;MLYLIEDSEFSRRAIGKYIDVWHYPDGHKELRLNAISLPYSTYDKLSEIDQGAIVDNKRLGRALEMAQLVQAERDNNRSQSVPSGDGPSRRRKAPTTKKSQRSLDEDDMFNALVKLQSRSEEIFGKKQI
;
A
#
# COMPACT_ATOMS: atom_id res chain seq x y z
N MET A 1 -3.53 1.05 6.33
CA MET A 1 -2.36 1.26 7.20
C MET A 1 -2.22 0.06 8.13
N LEU A 2 -1.01 -0.48 8.26
CA LEU A 2 -0.66 -1.43 9.32
C LEU A 2 0.35 -0.78 10.24
N TYR A 3 0.29 -1.18 11.50
CA TYR A 3 1.30 -0.85 12.47
C TYR A 3 2.16 -2.09 12.68
N LEU A 4 3.44 -1.98 12.35
CA LEU A 4 4.43 -3.02 12.54
C LEU A 4 5.15 -2.73 13.85
N ILE A 5 4.89 -3.55 14.86
CA ILE A 5 5.61 -3.45 16.14
C ILE A 5 7.07 -3.82 15.88
N GLU A 6 7.98 -2.97 16.30
CA GLU A 6 9.42 -3.22 16.15
C GLU A 6 9.84 -4.39 17.03
N ASP A 7 10.73 -5.23 16.50
CA ASP A 7 11.20 -6.41 17.22
C ASP A 7 12.06 -6.00 18.41
N SER A 8 11.67 -6.46 19.60
CA SER A 8 12.39 -6.30 20.84
C SER A 8 11.99 -7.41 21.81
N GLU A 9 12.81 -7.69 22.82
CA GLU A 9 12.44 -8.67 23.85
C GLU A 9 11.10 -8.34 24.52
N PHE A 10 10.79 -7.05 24.68
CA PHE A 10 9.54 -6.60 25.23
C PHE A 10 8.37 -6.80 24.24
N SER A 11 8.55 -6.39 22.99
CA SER A 11 7.55 -6.52 21.91
C SER A 11 7.14 -7.97 21.67
N ARG A 12 8.08 -8.93 21.75
CA ARG A 12 7.78 -10.37 21.59
C ARG A 12 6.82 -10.88 22.65
N ARG A 13 6.80 -10.28 23.85
CA ARG A 13 5.84 -10.64 24.90
C ARG A 13 4.40 -10.19 24.57
N ALA A 14 4.21 -9.32 23.57
CA ALA A 14 2.91 -8.88 23.08
C ALA A 14 2.28 -9.88 22.09
N ILE A 15 3.03 -10.86 21.60
CA ILE A 15 2.53 -11.84 20.62
C ILE A 15 1.32 -12.59 21.21
N GLY A 16 0.22 -12.59 20.47
CA GLY A 16 -1.03 -13.24 20.88
C GLY A 16 -1.79 -12.54 22.01
N LYS A 17 -1.35 -11.35 22.44
CA LYS A 17 -2.01 -10.57 23.49
C LYS A 17 -2.75 -9.38 22.92
N TYR A 18 -3.79 -8.95 23.63
CA TYR A 18 -4.43 -7.67 23.37
C TYR A 18 -3.49 -6.52 23.76
N ILE A 19 -3.51 -5.47 22.95
CA ILE A 19 -2.78 -4.22 23.18
C ILE A 19 -3.77 -3.07 23.16
N ASP A 20 -3.46 -2.01 23.90
CA ASP A 20 -4.24 -0.79 23.88
C ASP A 20 -3.77 0.10 22.74
N VAL A 21 -4.72 0.70 22.02
CA VAL A 21 -4.45 1.66 20.94
C VAL A 21 -5.07 2.99 21.31
N TRP A 22 -4.22 3.96 21.64
CA TRP A 22 -4.65 5.31 21.94
C TRP A 22 -4.69 6.11 20.64
N HIS A 23 -5.74 6.89 20.44
CA HIS A 23 -5.90 7.76 19.29
C HIS A 23 -6.05 9.20 19.74
N TYR A 24 -5.04 10.00 19.45
CA TYR A 24 -5.01 11.39 19.83
C TYR A 24 -5.70 12.27 18.77
N PRO A 25 -6.22 13.46 19.13
CA PRO A 25 -6.94 14.35 18.21
C PRO A 25 -6.09 14.85 17.01
N ASP A 26 -4.79 14.90 17.18
CA ASP A 26 -3.79 15.23 16.14
C ASP A 26 -3.58 14.09 15.12
N GLY A 27 -4.22 12.93 15.32
CA GLY A 27 -4.11 11.75 14.47
C GLY A 27 -2.96 10.83 14.84
N HIS A 28 -2.13 11.20 15.83
CA HIS A 28 -1.11 10.31 16.36
C HIS A 28 -1.74 9.12 17.08
N LYS A 29 -1.06 7.99 17.01
CA LYS A 29 -1.48 6.76 17.69
C LYS A 29 -0.37 6.28 18.59
N GLU A 30 -0.74 5.62 19.67
CA GLU A 30 0.21 4.98 20.57
C GLU A 30 -0.27 3.56 20.85
N LEU A 31 0.63 2.61 20.65
CA LEU A 31 0.40 1.19 20.93
C LEU A 31 1.00 0.87 22.29
N ARG A 32 0.25 0.23 23.17
CA ARG A 32 0.72 -0.07 24.54
C ARG A 32 0.44 -1.52 24.93
N LEU A 33 1.42 -2.14 25.59
CA LEU A 33 1.25 -3.41 26.30
C LEU A 33 1.40 -3.14 27.80
N ASN A 34 0.37 -3.41 28.60
CA ASN A 34 0.38 -3.18 30.04
C ASN A 34 0.82 -1.75 30.42
N ALA A 35 0.24 -0.75 29.73
CA ALA A 35 0.60 0.67 29.84
C ALA A 35 2.02 1.07 29.41
N ILE A 36 2.84 0.16 28.89
CA ILE A 36 4.17 0.48 28.33
C ILE A 36 4.05 0.64 26.81
N SER A 37 4.59 1.74 26.28
CA SER A 37 4.57 2.02 24.84
C SER A 37 5.40 0.99 24.06
N LEU A 38 4.82 0.51 22.97
CA LEU A 38 5.46 -0.37 22.01
C LEU A 38 5.97 0.46 20.82
N PRO A 39 7.29 0.44 20.54
CA PRO A 39 7.81 1.07 19.34
C PRO A 39 7.21 0.40 18.10
N TYR A 40 6.81 1.22 17.14
CA TYR A 40 6.18 0.74 15.92
C TYR A 40 6.52 1.62 14.73
N SER A 41 6.49 1.01 13.55
CA SER A 41 6.52 1.69 12.26
C SER A 41 5.19 1.54 11.54
N THR A 42 4.86 2.49 10.67
CA THR A 42 3.64 2.42 9.85
C THR A 42 3.97 1.87 8.47
N TYR A 43 3.27 0.81 8.08
CA TYR A 43 3.33 0.27 6.73
C TYR A 43 2.04 0.58 5.96
N ASP A 44 2.18 1.36 4.88
CA ASP A 44 1.08 1.65 3.98
C ASP A 44 0.99 0.61 2.85
N LYS A 45 -0.09 -0.17 2.84
CA LYS A 45 -0.36 -1.16 1.80
C LYS A 45 -0.73 -0.56 0.44
N LEU A 46 -1.09 0.72 0.42
CA LEU A 46 -1.44 1.45 -0.79
C LEU A 46 -0.36 2.48 -1.13
N SER A 47 0.90 2.18 -0.83
CA SER A 47 2.02 2.99 -1.31
C SER A 47 1.99 3.08 -2.83
N GLU A 48 2.39 4.24 -3.34
CA GLU A 48 2.43 4.55 -4.77
C GLU A 48 3.90 4.67 -5.20
N ILE A 49 4.19 4.19 -6.42
CA ILE A 49 5.51 4.38 -7.02
C ILE A 49 5.57 5.77 -7.63
N ASP A 50 6.43 6.60 -7.04
CA ASP A 50 6.71 7.94 -7.55
C ASP A 50 7.47 7.90 -8.88
N GLN A 51 7.19 8.86 -9.76
CA GLN A 51 7.89 9.02 -11.03
C GLN A 51 9.38 9.30 -10.81
N GLY A 52 9.75 10.04 -9.75
CA GLY A 52 11.14 10.27 -9.36
C GLY A 52 11.89 8.96 -9.09
N ALA A 53 11.25 8.03 -8.37
CA ALA A 53 11.84 6.73 -8.07
C ALA A 53 12.15 5.90 -9.33
N ILE A 54 11.35 6.04 -10.40
CA ILE A 54 11.59 5.39 -11.70
C ILE A 54 12.83 5.98 -12.39
N VAL A 55 12.92 7.31 -12.42
CA VAL A 55 14.01 8.04 -13.10
C VAL A 55 15.34 7.85 -12.38
N ASP A 56 15.33 7.90 -11.05
CA ASP A 56 16.53 7.80 -10.21
C ASP A 56 17.11 6.37 -10.21
N ASN A 57 16.27 5.33 -10.35
CA ASN A 57 16.69 3.94 -10.35
C ASN A 57 16.83 3.34 -11.76
N LYS A 58 17.84 3.78 -12.53
CA LYS A 58 18.03 3.36 -13.93
C LYS A 58 17.97 1.85 -14.19
N ARG A 59 18.54 1.01 -13.30
CA ARG A 59 18.53 -0.45 -13.46
C ARG A 59 17.16 -1.08 -13.16
N LEU A 60 16.37 -0.45 -12.30
CA LEU A 60 15.03 -0.92 -11.91
C LEU A 60 13.90 -0.15 -12.60
N GLY A 61 14.21 0.88 -13.39
CA GLY A 61 13.22 1.78 -13.97
C GLY A 61 12.10 1.06 -14.72
N ARG A 62 12.43 0.05 -15.55
CA ARG A 62 11.40 -0.73 -16.26
C ARG A 62 10.55 -1.61 -15.36
N ALA A 63 11.13 -2.17 -14.29
CA ALA A 63 10.37 -2.94 -13.30
C ALA A 63 9.45 -2.03 -12.49
N LEU A 64 9.92 -0.83 -12.11
CA LEU A 64 9.13 0.17 -11.39
C LEU A 64 8.02 0.76 -12.26
N GLU A 65 8.28 0.99 -13.55
CA GLU A 65 7.26 1.43 -14.51
C GLU A 65 6.17 0.36 -14.70
N MET A 66 6.55 -0.92 -14.82
CA MET A 66 5.57 -2.01 -14.85
C MET A 66 4.73 -2.04 -13.56
N ALA A 67 5.37 -1.96 -12.40
CA ALA A 67 4.67 -1.95 -11.12
C ALA A 67 3.74 -0.72 -10.98
N GLN A 68 4.12 0.44 -11.53
CA GLN A 68 3.26 1.63 -11.58
C GLN A 68 2.02 1.41 -12.48
N LEU A 69 2.18 0.72 -13.62
CA LEU A 69 1.05 0.34 -14.47
C LEU A 69 0.08 -0.61 -13.75
N VAL A 70 0.59 -1.59 -13.00
CA VAL A 70 -0.23 -2.48 -12.18
C VAL A 70 -0.96 -1.70 -11.08
N GLN A 71 -0.27 -0.77 -10.41
CA GLN A 71 -0.88 0.11 -9.42
C GLN A 71 -1.95 1.04 -10.01
N ALA A 72 -1.88 1.37 -11.31
CA ALA A 72 -2.89 2.20 -11.96
C ALA A 72 -4.25 1.49 -12.08
N GLU A 73 -4.26 0.16 -12.18
CA GLU A 73 -5.48 -0.67 -12.23
C GLU A 73 -6.05 -1.00 -10.83
N ARG A 74 -5.36 -0.54 -9.79
CA ARG A 74 -5.75 -0.72 -8.39
C ARG A 74 -6.69 0.37 -7.89
N ASP A 75 -7.68 -0.02 -7.11
CA ASP A 75 -8.47 0.86 -6.28
C ASP A 75 -7.67 1.28 -5.03
N ASN A 76 -7.37 2.59 -4.94
CA ASN A 76 -6.71 3.21 -3.80
C ASN A 76 -7.71 3.74 -2.74
N ASN A 77 -8.97 3.33 -2.80
CA ASN A 77 -9.95 3.64 -1.76
C ASN A 77 -9.55 3.01 -0.42
N ARG A 78 -9.05 3.86 0.48
CA ARG A 78 -8.75 3.50 1.87
C ARG A 78 -10.04 3.20 2.62
N SER A 79 -10.05 2.09 3.35
CA SER A 79 -11.11 1.81 4.33
C SER A 79 -11.19 2.95 5.34
N GLN A 80 -12.33 3.63 5.39
CA GLN A 80 -12.62 4.69 6.36
C GLN A 80 -13.13 4.12 7.70
N SER A 81 -12.88 2.85 7.99
CA SER A 81 -13.27 2.22 9.25
C SER A 81 -12.39 2.75 10.38
N VAL A 82 -12.72 3.94 10.88
CA VAL A 82 -12.48 4.27 12.28
C VAL A 82 -13.43 3.41 13.13
N PRO A 83 -13.09 3.11 14.40
CA PRO A 83 -14.06 2.55 15.33
C PRO A 83 -15.33 3.40 15.27
N SER A 84 -16.50 2.75 15.23
CA SER A 84 -17.78 3.45 15.25
C SER A 84 -17.83 4.34 16.48
N GLY A 85 -17.58 5.65 16.32
CA GLY A 85 -18.02 6.65 17.28
C GLY A 85 -19.50 6.94 17.03
N ASP A 86 -20.15 7.63 17.96
CA ASP A 86 -21.57 8.07 17.88
C ASP A 86 -21.88 9.07 16.73
N GLY A 87 -20.98 9.19 15.75
CA GLY A 87 -21.17 10.04 14.58
C GLY A 87 -21.84 9.30 13.41
N PRO A 88 -22.44 10.03 12.45
CA PRO A 88 -23.04 9.42 11.28
C PRO A 88 -22.01 8.57 10.53
N SER A 89 -22.41 7.32 10.20
CA SER A 89 -21.62 6.39 9.40
C SER A 89 -21.05 7.10 8.17
N ARG A 90 -19.73 7.25 8.11
CA ARG A 90 -19.05 7.83 6.95
C ARG A 90 -19.27 6.86 5.79
N ARG A 91 -20.26 7.18 4.93
CA ARG A 91 -20.72 6.34 3.81
C ARG A 91 -19.52 5.70 3.09
N ARG A 92 -19.57 4.38 2.91
CA ARG A 92 -18.68 3.68 1.98
C ARG A 92 -18.76 4.39 0.62
N LYS A 93 -17.62 4.80 0.07
CA LYS A 93 -17.55 5.28 -1.32
C LYS A 93 -18.08 4.17 -2.25
N ALA A 94 -18.73 4.58 -3.33
CA ALA A 94 -19.19 3.65 -4.36
C ALA A 94 -18.00 2.81 -4.87
N PRO A 95 -18.21 1.52 -5.17
CA PRO A 95 -17.15 0.67 -5.72
C PRO A 95 -16.62 1.30 -7.00
N THR A 96 -15.29 1.38 -7.13
CA THR A 96 -14.67 1.81 -8.38
C THR A 96 -14.67 0.63 -9.37
N THR A 97 -14.44 0.92 -10.65
CA THR A 97 -14.22 -0.12 -11.67
C THR A 97 -12.87 -0.82 -11.52
N LYS A 98 -12.00 -0.31 -10.64
CA LYS A 98 -10.64 -0.81 -10.42
C LYS A 98 -10.62 -1.96 -9.41
N LYS A 99 -9.63 -2.85 -9.54
CA LYS A 99 -9.47 -4.02 -8.66
C LYS A 99 -8.96 -3.59 -7.28
N SER A 100 -9.38 -4.25 -6.20
CA SER A 100 -8.76 -4.01 -4.88
C SER A 100 -7.29 -4.45 -4.86
N GLN A 101 -6.48 -3.90 -3.94
CA GLN A 101 -5.08 -4.35 -3.74
C GLN A 101 -4.94 -5.87 -3.53
N ARG A 102 -5.95 -6.54 -2.97
CA ARG A 102 -5.92 -7.98 -2.68
C ARG A 102 -6.37 -8.86 -3.85
N SER A 103 -6.98 -8.27 -4.85
CA SER A 103 -7.50 -8.96 -6.03
C SER A 103 -6.64 -8.72 -7.26
N LEU A 104 -5.49 -8.05 -7.12
CA LEU A 104 -4.50 -7.97 -8.19
C LEU A 104 -3.88 -9.36 -8.38
N ASP A 105 -3.71 -9.77 -9.62
CA ASP A 105 -3.30 -11.12 -10.01
C ASP A 105 -2.22 -11.12 -11.11
N GLU A 106 -1.88 -12.32 -11.59
CA GLU A 106 -0.88 -12.52 -12.64
C GLU A 106 -1.30 -11.92 -13.99
N ASP A 107 -2.61 -11.85 -14.28
CA ASP A 107 -3.12 -11.27 -15.51
C ASP A 107 -2.90 -9.76 -15.54
N ASP A 108 -3.08 -9.08 -14.39
CA ASP A 108 -2.78 -7.65 -14.26
C ASP A 108 -1.29 -7.37 -14.53
N MET A 109 -0.40 -8.24 -14.05
CA MET A 109 1.04 -8.16 -14.30
C MET A 109 1.37 -8.37 -15.79
N PHE A 110 0.75 -9.36 -16.42
CA PHE A 110 0.92 -9.65 -17.84
C PHE A 110 0.44 -8.49 -18.71
N ASN A 111 -0.75 -7.96 -18.43
CA ASN A 111 -1.32 -6.82 -19.15
C ASN A 111 -0.44 -5.57 -19.01
N ALA A 112 0.11 -5.32 -17.82
CA ALA A 112 1.06 -4.23 -17.60
C ALA A 112 2.34 -4.41 -18.43
N LEU A 113 2.84 -5.64 -18.55
CA LEU A 113 4.03 -5.97 -19.34
C LEU A 113 3.78 -5.76 -20.84
N VAL A 114 2.64 -6.21 -21.35
CA VAL A 114 2.23 -5.98 -22.75
C VAL A 114 2.13 -4.48 -23.05
N LYS A 115 1.50 -3.71 -22.16
CA LYS A 115 1.38 -2.24 -22.29
C LYS A 115 2.73 -1.53 -22.24
N LEU A 116 3.65 -2.03 -21.44
CA LEU A 116 5.01 -1.51 -21.35
C LEU A 116 5.83 -1.81 -22.62
N GLN A 117 5.64 -2.99 -23.21
CA GLN A 117 6.26 -3.37 -24.47
C GLN A 117 5.70 -2.55 -25.64
N SER A 118 4.37 -2.38 -25.74
CA SER A 118 3.75 -1.59 -26.81
C SER A 118 4.24 -0.15 -26.79
N ARG A 119 4.34 0.48 -25.60
CA ARG A 119 4.94 1.82 -25.45
C ARG A 119 6.38 1.89 -25.95
N SER A 120 7.19 0.86 -25.70
CA SER A 120 8.56 0.86 -26.23
C SER A 120 8.59 0.68 -27.75
N GLU A 121 7.68 -0.10 -28.32
CA GLU A 121 7.59 -0.27 -29.77
C GLU A 121 7.11 1.02 -30.46
N GLU A 122 6.21 1.78 -29.83
CA GLU A 122 5.79 3.11 -30.31
C GLU A 122 6.94 4.11 -30.33
N ILE A 123 7.81 4.10 -29.31
CA ILE A 123 8.91 5.06 -29.17
C ILE A 123 10.13 4.66 -30.02
N PHE A 124 10.50 3.38 -30.03
CA PHE A 124 11.75 2.90 -30.61
C PHE A 124 11.57 2.05 -31.88
N GLY A 125 10.33 1.79 -32.28
CA GLY A 125 10.01 0.86 -33.36
C GLY A 125 10.03 -0.60 -32.92
N LYS A 126 9.48 -1.49 -33.76
CA LYS A 126 9.54 -2.94 -33.51
C LYS A 126 10.97 -3.43 -33.60
N LYS A 127 11.36 -4.22 -32.60
CA LYS A 127 12.65 -4.90 -32.59
C LYS A 127 12.69 -5.91 -33.75
N GLN A 128 13.53 -5.68 -34.75
CA GLN A 128 13.82 -6.69 -35.76
C GLN A 128 14.62 -7.81 -35.09
N ILE A 129 14.10 -9.04 -35.16
CA ILE A 129 14.77 -10.26 -34.68
C ILE A 129 15.52 -10.86 -35.87
#